data_AF-A0A9X3N646-F1
#
_entry.id   AF-A0A9X3N646-F1
#
_cell.length_a   1.000
_cell.length_b   1.000
_cell.length_c   1.000
_cell.angle_alpha   90.00
_cell.angle_beta   90.00
_cell.angle_gamma   90.00
#
_symmetry.space_group_name_H-M   'P 1'
#
loop_
_entity.id
_entity.type
_entity.pdbx_description
1 polymer ?
#
loop_
_entity_poly.entity_id
_entity_poly.type
_entity_poly.pdbx_seq_one_letter_code
_entity_poly.pdbx_strand_id
1 'polypeptide(L)'
;MRRCALLLGLVVVGCGGPDRETFVREANSACRDRAAGQEALAELQADELLDASTRLYEQELEVLRALEPPEEDRAAHAKWVRANADLVQAWRRYAADAGNEDARDRVLDRFDRAAALAGDLGLTQCDG
;
A
#
# COMPACT_ATOMS: atom_id res chain seq x y z
N MET A 1 17.48 44.45 18.71
CA MET A 1 18.65 43.85 18.02
C MET A 1 18.51 42.33 18.19
N ARG A 2 18.04 41.60 17.16
CA ARG A 2 18.87 40.78 16.24
C ARG A 2 19.63 39.70 17.05
N ARG A 3 19.37 38.39 16.95
CA ARG A 3 19.21 37.54 15.75
C ARG A 3 18.48 36.23 16.10
N CYS A 4 17.42 35.90 15.35
CA CYS A 4 16.96 34.54 15.17
C CYS A 4 17.99 33.80 14.30
N ALA A 5 18.54 32.70 14.79
CA ALA A 5 19.34 31.79 13.98
C ALA A 5 18.41 30.77 13.30
N LEU A 6 17.90 31.17 12.13
CA LEU A 6 17.35 30.26 11.13
C LEU A 6 18.51 29.42 10.59
N LEU A 7 18.56 28.14 10.91
CA LEU A 7 19.28 27.14 10.14
C LEU A 7 18.28 26.45 9.21
N LEU A 8 17.89 27.19 8.18
CA LEU A 8 17.34 26.65 6.93
C LEU A 8 18.48 25.91 6.23
N GLY A 9 18.61 24.62 6.52
CA GLY A 9 19.36 23.69 5.69
C GLY A 9 18.60 23.43 4.40
N LEU A 10 18.75 24.32 3.42
CA LEU A 10 18.45 24.03 2.02
C LEU A 10 19.36 22.89 1.57
N VAL A 11 18.81 21.67 1.48
CA VAL A 11 19.34 20.65 0.57
C VAL A 11 18.53 20.76 -0.72
N VAL A 12 19.24 20.96 -1.81
CA VAL A 12 18.74 21.05 -3.18
C VAL A 12 18.10 19.70 -3.53
N VAL A 13 16.77 19.61 -3.43
CA VAL A 13 16.00 18.46 -3.92
C VAL A 13 15.95 18.60 -5.44
N GLY A 14 16.84 17.91 -6.14
CA GLY A 14 16.62 17.62 -7.56
C GLY A 14 15.27 16.90 -7.71
N CYS A 15 14.47 17.29 -8.69
CA CYS A 15 13.11 16.75 -8.92
C CYS A 15 13.08 15.26 -9.37
N GLY A 16 13.98 14.42 -8.88
CA GLY A 16 14.18 13.02 -9.29
C GLY A 16 13.62 11.96 -8.36
N GLY A 17 12.98 12.31 -7.22
CA GLY A 17 12.53 11.34 -6.23
C GLY A 17 13.69 10.60 -5.54
N PRO A 18 13.41 9.67 -4.60
CA PRO A 18 14.42 8.77 -4.06
C PRO A 18 14.91 7.82 -5.15
N ASP A 19 16.06 7.17 -4.91
CA ASP A 19 16.55 6.11 -5.79
C ASP A 19 15.61 4.88 -5.75
N ARG A 20 15.70 4.05 -6.79
CA ARG A 20 14.84 2.87 -6.95
C ARG A 20 14.96 1.88 -5.80
N GLU A 21 16.16 1.69 -5.22
CA GLU A 21 16.35 0.75 -4.12
C GLU A 21 15.60 1.22 -2.87
N THR A 22 15.68 2.52 -2.57
CA THR A 22 14.93 3.13 -1.47
C THR A 22 13.43 2.98 -1.65
N PHE A 23 12.89 3.30 -2.83
CA PHE A 23 11.46 3.12 -3.13
C PHE A 23 11.01 1.65 -2.97
N VAL A 24 11.75 0.71 -3.56
CA VAL A 24 11.41 -0.73 -3.49
C VAL A 24 11.47 -1.23 -2.04
N ARG A 25 12.46 -0.81 -1.26
CA ARG A 25 12.61 -1.20 0.14
C ARG A 25 11.43 -0.72 0.99
N GLU A 26 11.02 0.53 0.83
CA GLU A 26 9.91 1.14 1.58
C GLU A 26 8.56 0.53 1.19
N ALA A 27 8.30 0.38 -0.12
CA ALA A 27 7.09 -0.27 -0.61
C ALA A 27 6.96 -1.72 -0.11
N ASN A 28 8.03 -2.52 -0.23
CA ASN A 28 8.04 -3.88 0.31
C ASN A 28 7.92 -3.91 1.84
N SER A 29 8.38 -2.88 2.55
CA SER A 29 8.18 -2.80 4.01
C SER A 29 6.71 -2.66 4.36
N ALA A 30 5.98 -1.75 3.68
CA ALA A 30 4.55 -1.56 3.91
C ALA A 30 3.77 -2.87 3.70
N CYS A 31 4.10 -3.62 2.64
CA CYS A 31 3.43 -4.90 2.36
C CYS A 31 3.79 -6.00 3.36
N ARG A 32 5.04 -6.05 3.85
CA ARG A 32 5.41 -6.96 4.96
C ARG A 32 4.71 -6.59 6.26
N ASP A 33 4.60 -5.31 6.57
CA ASP A 33 3.94 -4.85 7.79
C ASP A 33 2.44 -5.19 7.75
N ARG A 34 1.78 -5.05 6.59
CA ARG A 34 0.42 -5.56 6.37
C ARG A 34 0.37 -7.08 6.57
N ALA A 35 1.26 -7.85 5.95
CA ALA A 35 1.26 -9.31 6.04
C ALA A 35 1.43 -9.79 7.49
N ALA A 36 2.39 -9.23 8.23
CA ALA A 36 2.57 -9.49 9.66
C ALA A 36 1.35 -9.08 10.48
N GLY A 37 0.71 -7.96 10.11
CA GLY A 37 -0.58 -7.56 10.69
C GLY A 37 -1.66 -8.62 10.48
N GLN A 38 -1.79 -9.17 9.27
CA GLN A 38 -2.76 -10.22 8.95
C GLN A 38 -2.50 -11.50 9.74
N GLU A 39 -1.24 -11.92 9.88
CA GLU A 39 -0.87 -13.08 10.72
C GLU A 39 -1.30 -12.89 12.18
N ALA A 40 -1.20 -11.66 12.71
CA ALA A 40 -1.63 -11.34 14.07
C ALA A 40 -3.16 -11.39 14.27
N LEU A 41 -3.96 -11.43 13.18
CA LEU A 41 -5.41 -11.53 13.24
C LEU A 41 -5.93 -12.98 13.24
N ALA A 42 -5.04 -14.00 13.18
CA ALA A 42 -5.42 -15.40 12.94
C ALA A 42 -6.45 -15.98 13.94
N GLU A 43 -6.53 -15.43 15.15
CA GLU A 43 -7.43 -15.90 16.23
C GLU A 43 -8.73 -15.08 16.33
N LEU A 44 -8.95 -14.10 15.45
CA LEU A 44 -10.17 -13.30 15.45
C LEU A 44 -11.37 -14.07 14.87
N GLN A 45 -12.56 -13.76 15.36
CA GLN A 45 -13.80 -14.26 14.77
C GLN A 45 -14.01 -13.66 13.38
N ALA A 46 -14.78 -14.34 12.53
CA ALA A 46 -14.87 -14.00 11.10
C ALA A 46 -15.33 -12.55 10.84
N ASP A 47 -16.28 -12.03 11.62
CA ASP A 47 -16.76 -10.65 11.52
C ASP A 47 -15.71 -9.63 11.95
N GLU A 48 -15.04 -9.87 13.08
CA GLU A 48 -13.94 -9.03 13.56
C GLU A 48 -12.70 -9.10 12.64
N LEU A 49 -12.45 -10.27 12.05
CA LEU A 49 -11.36 -10.53 11.13
C LEU A 49 -11.51 -9.70 9.86
N LEU A 50 -12.69 -9.69 9.23
CA LEU A 50 -12.91 -8.95 7.98
C LEU A 50 -12.74 -7.44 8.16
N ASP A 51 -13.26 -6.89 9.25
CA ASP A 51 -13.10 -5.48 9.59
C ASP A 51 -11.63 -5.13 9.90
N ALA A 52 -10.95 -5.96 10.69
CA ALA A 52 -9.54 -5.76 11.02
C ALA A 52 -8.63 -5.90 9.77
N SER A 53 -8.87 -6.92 8.94
CA SER A 53 -8.16 -7.11 7.68
C SER A 53 -8.36 -5.92 6.74
N THR A 54 -9.58 -5.40 6.63
CA THR A 54 -9.87 -4.21 5.80
C THR A 54 -9.06 -3.01 6.27
N ARG A 55 -8.96 -2.77 7.58
CA ARG A 55 -8.15 -1.66 8.13
C ARG A 55 -6.66 -1.81 7.84
N LEU A 56 -6.11 -3.02 7.80
CA LEU A 56 -4.71 -3.23 7.43
C LEU A 56 -4.44 -2.83 5.98
N TYR A 57 -5.32 -3.18 5.03
CA TYR A 57 -5.19 -2.75 3.64
C TYR A 57 -5.38 -1.23 3.48
N GLU A 58 -6.22 -0.61 4.30
CA GLU A 58 -6.37 0.86 4.32
C GLU A 58 -5.09 1.56 4.77
N GLN A 59 -4.48 1.07 5.86
CA GLN A 59 -3.22 1.61 6.39
C GLN A 59 -2.08 1.42 5.40
N GLU A 60 -1.95 0.24 4.80
CA GLU A 60 -0.97 -0.02 3.73
C GLU A 60 -1.17 0.98 2.58
N LEU A 61 -2.40 1.14 2.07
CA LEU A 61 -2.69 2.07 0.98
C LEU A 61 -2.32 3.53 1.31
N GLU A 62 -2.51 3.98 2.55
CA GLU A 62 -2.08 5.31 2.98
C GLU A 62 -0.56 5.47 2.91
N VAL A 63 0.19 4.46 3.36
CA VAL A 63 1.65 4.44 3.23
C VAL A 63 2.06 4.46 1.76
N LEU A 64 1.49 3.58 0.92
CA LEU A 64 1.82 3.50 -0.51
C LEU A 64 1.53 4.81 -1.25
N ARG A 65 0.45 5.52 -0.90
CA ARG A 65 0.14 6.84 -1.48
C ARG A 65 1.16 7.92 -1.11
N ALA A 66 1.80 7.80 0.04
CA ALA A 66 2.79 8.76 0.52
C ALA A 66 4.19 8.50 -0.06
N LEU A 67 4.44 7.32 -0.65
CA LEU A 67 5.72 7.01 -1.28
C LEU A 67 5.94 7.87 -2.52
N GLU A 68 7.14 8.45 -2.60
CA GLU A 68 7.64 9.07 -3.82
C GLU A 68 8.43 8.03 -4.62
N PRO A 69 7.97 7.61 -5.81
CA PRO A 69 8.74 6.73 -6.67
C PRO A 69 9.79 7.51 -7.49
N PRO A 70 10.84 6.84 -7.99
CA PRO A 70 11.71 7.37 -9.04
C PRO A 70 10.89 7.85 -10.24
N GLU A 71 11.41 8.81 -10.98
CA GLU A 71 10.68 9.43 -12.11
C GLU A 71 10.17 8.38 -13.12
N GLU A 72 10.99 7.39 -13.45
CA GLU A 72 10.65 6.29 -14.35
C GLU A 72 9.49 5.40 -13.86
N ASP A 73 9.31 5.28 -12.54
CA ASP A 73 8.31 4.40 -11.93
C ASP A 73 7.00 5.15 -11.58
N ARG A 74 6.96 6.49 -11.64
CA ARG A 74 5.79 7.31 -11.24
C ARG A 74 4.48 6.84 -11.85
N ALA A 75 4.47 6.55 -13.14
CA ALA A 75 3.24 6.12 -13.83
C ALA A 75 2.80 4.71 -13.40
N ALA A 76 3.76 3.79 -13.26
CA ALA A 76 3.50 2.41 -12.82
C ALA A 76 3.05 2.38 -11.35
N HIS A 77 3.72 3.12 -10.47
CA HIS A 77 3.32 3.33 -9.08
C HIS A 77 1.91 3.90 -8.97
N ALA A 78 1.59 4.97 -9.71
CA ALA A 78 0.25 5.56 -9.69
C ALA A 78 -0.85 4.59 -10.18
N LYS A 79 -0.53 3.68 -11.09
CA LYS A 79 -1.45 2.62 -11.54
C LYS A 79 -1.62 1.55 -10.45
N TRP A 80 -0.54 1.15 -9.79
CA TRP A 80 -0.54 0.19 -8.70
C TRP A 80 -1.29 0.71 -7.45
N VAL A 81 -1.06 1.95 -7.04
CA VAL A 81 -1.79 2.62 -5.94
C VAL A 81 -3.30 2.68 -6.22
N ARG A 82 -3.71 2.93 -7.47
CA ARG A 82 -5.13 2.87 -7.85
C ARG A 82 -5.69 1.45 -7.76
N ALA A 83 -4.93 0.44 -8.15
CA ALA A 83 -5.35 -0.96 -8.02
C ALA A 83 -5.51 -1.37 -6.54
N ASN A 84 -4.62 -0.92 -5.66
CA ASN A 84 -4.76 -1.11 -4.21
C ASN A 84 -5.97 -0.36 -3.63
N ALA A 85 -6.25 0.86 -4.10
CA ALA A 85 -7.48 1.57 -3.73
C ALA A 85 -8.74 0.81 -4.15
N ASP A 86 -8.73 0.22 -5.34
CA ASP A 86 -9.79 -0.64 -5.84
C ASP A 86 -9.95 -1.93 -5.02
N LEU A 87 -8.84 -2.53 -4.56
CA LEU A 87 -8.81 -3.68 -3.66
C LEU A 87 -9.40 -3.34 -2.29
N VAL A 88 -8.99 -2.23 -1.67
CA VAL A 88 -9.57 -1.77 -0.38
C VAL A 88 -11.08 -1.60 -0.49
N GLN A 89 -11.58 -1.03 -1.60
CA GLN A 89 -13.02 -0.90 -1.81
C GLN A 89 -13.73 -2.24 -2.00
N ALA A 90 -13.08 -3.24 -2.59
CA ALA A 90 -13.61 -4.60 -2.68
C ALA A 90 -13.68 -5.24 -1.28
N TRP A 91 -12.63 -5.11 -0.46
CA TRP A 91 -12.60 -5.57 0.93
C TRP A 91 -13.73 -4.96 1.77
N ARG A 92 -13.93 -3.64 1.71
CA ARG A 92 -15.03 -2.95 2.42
C ARG A 92 -16.40 -3.52 2.05
N ARG A 93 -16.62 -3.81 0.77
CA ARG A 93 -17.90 -4.38 0.30
C ARG A 93 -18.07 -5.81 0.79
N TYR A 94 -17.01 -6.59 0.81
CA TYR A 94 -17.05 -7.96 1.31
C TYR A 94 -17.25 -7.99 2.82
N ALA A 95 -16.58 -7.12 3.59
CA ALA A 95 -16.78 -7.00 5.03
C ALA A 95 -18.23 -6.60 5.39
N ALA A 96 -18.87 -5.77 4.58
CA ALA A 96 -20.28 -5.38 4.79
C ALA A 96 -21.30 -6.52 4.55
N ASP A 97 -20.91 -7.56 3.80
CA ASP A 97 -21.75 -8.72 3.48
C ASP A 97 -20.87 -9.96 3.26
N ALA A 98 -20.40 -10.55 4.36
CA ALA A 98 -19.44 -11.66 4.35
C ALA A 98 -19.97 -12.95 3.69
N GLY A 99 -21.29 -13.06 3.50
CA GLY A 99 -21.93 -14.18 2.79
C GLY A 99 -21.91 -14.03 1.27
N ASN A 100 -21.44 -12.89 0.75
CA ASN A 100 -21.51 -12.55 -0.66
C ASN A 100 -20.30 -13.10 -1.44
N GLU A 101 -20.48 -14.27 -2.07
CA GLU A 101 -19.42 -14.92 -2.84
C GLU A 101 -18.91 -14.02 -3.98
N ASP A 102 -19.79 -13.32 -4.69
CA ASP A 102 -19.38 -12.37 -5.73
C ASP A 102 -18.51 -11.24 -5.17
N ALA A 103 -18.75 -10.80 -3.93
CA ALA A 103 -17.92 -9.78 -3.29
C ALA A 103 -16.54 -10.34 -2.94
N ARG A 104 -16.47 -11.57 -2.42
CA ARG A 104 -15.21 -12.27 -2.18
C ARG A 104 -14.41 -12.45 -3.47
N ASP A 105 -15.03 -12.91 -4.53
CA ASP A 105 -14.35 -13.15 -5.82
C ASP A 105 -13.81 -11.84 -6.40
N ARG A 106 -14.56 -10.73 -6.24
CA ARG A 106 -14.04 -9.40 -6.57
C ARG A 106 -12.83 -9.00 -5.72
N VAL A 107 -12.72 -9.41 -4.46
CA VAL A 107 -11.49 -9.16 -3.67
C VAL A 107 -10.31 -9.88 -4.32
N LEU A 108 -10.47 -11.17 -4.64
CA LEU A 108 -9.43 -12.00 -5.24
C LEU A 108 -8.97 -11.45 -6.59
N ASP A 109 -9.90 -11.11 -7.49
CA ASP A 109 -9.58 -10.52 -8.79
C ASP A 109 -8.78 -9.20 -8.66
N ARG A 110 -9.13 -8.37 -7.67
CA ARG A 110 -8.44 -7.10 -7.44
C ARG A 110 -7.09 -7.29 -6.77
N PHE A 111 -6.97 -8.29 -5.93
CA PHE A 111 -5.71 -8.71 -5.33
C PHE A 111 -4.73 -9.14 -6.42
N ASP A 112 -5.13 -10.09 -7.29
CA ASP A 112 -4.30 -10.58 -8.40
C ASP A 112 -3.85 -9.45 -9.32
N ARG A 113 -4.74 -8.49 -9.59
CA ARG A 113 -4.39 -7.30 -10.39
C ARG A 113 -3.38 -6.40 -9.69
N ALA A 114 -3.54 -6.14 -8.39
CA ALA A 114 -2.59 -5.33 -7.63
C ALA A 114 -1.23 -6.04 -7.54
N ALA A 115 -1.24 -7.37 -7.35
CA ALA A 115 -0.06 -8.21 -7.29
C ALA A 115 0.72 -8.23 -8.61
N ALA A 116 0.05 -8.43 -9.75
CA ALA A 116 0.70 -8.36 -11.06
C ALA A 116 1.40 -7.02 -11.30
N LEU A 117 0.77 -5.91 -10.90
CA LEU A 117 1.36 -4.57 -11.02
C LEU A 117 2.52 -4.34 -10.04
N ALA A 118 2.50 -4.99 -8.88
CA ALA A 118 3.63 -5.00 -7.96
C ALA A 118 4.82 -5.75 -8.56
N GLY A 119 4.57 -6.89 -9.22
CA GLY A 119 5.57 -7.66 -9.96
C GLY A 119 6.26 -6.85 -11.06
N ASP A 120 5.49 -6.07 -11.84
CA ASP A 120 6.03 -5.15 -12.87
C ASP A 120 7.00 -4.10 -12.28
N LEU A 121 6.82 -3.73 -11.00
CA LEU A 121 7.67 -2.79 -10.26
C LEU A 121 8.85 -3.48 -9.55
N GLY A 122 8.88 -4.82 -9.49
CA GLY A 122 9.86 -5.59 -8.73
C GLY A 122 9.59 -5.62 -7.21
N LEU A 123 8.35 -5.42 -6.79
CA LEU A 123 7.91 -5.37 -5.40
C LEU A 123 7.48 -6.77 -4.91
N THR A 124 8.45 -7.64 -4.69
CA THR A 124 8.27 -9.08 -4.39
C THR A 124 7.65 -9.41 -3.02
N GLN A 125 7.31 -8.40 -2.22
CA GLN A 125 6.56 -8.59 -0.96
C GLN A 125 5.12 -8.10 -1.08
N CYS A 126 4.76 -7.57 -2.25
CA CYS A 126 3.48 -6.97 -2.56
C CYS A 126 2.74 -7.70 -3.70
N ASP A 127 3.34 -8.77 -4.24
CA ASP A 127 2.85 -9.55 -5.39
C ASP A 127 2.18 -10.88 -5.02
N GLY A 128 1.93 -11.14 -3.74
CA GLY A 128 1.25 -12.34 -3.25
C GLY A 128 1.56 -12.66 -1.81
#